data_AF-A0A2V7HF89-F1
#
_entry.id   AF-A0A2V7HF89-F1
#
_cell.length_a   1.000
_cell.length_b   1.000
_cell.length_c   1.000
_cell.angle_alpha   90.00
_cell.angle_beta   90.00
_cell.angle_gamma   90.00
#
_symmetry.space_group_name_H-M   'P 1'
#
loop_
_entity.id
_entity.type
_entity.pdbx_description
1 polymer ?
#
loop_
_entity_poly.entity_id
_entity_poly.type
_entity_poly.pdbx_seq_one_letter_code
_entity_poly.pdbx_strand_id
1 'polypeptide(L)'
;MPPGLLGAALVFWGWQTGFLTVGVVMATLVEGRHLVRSRWDLSRADFNRVSDLSAVLLVLIAIYQFVGTDAARAVLAILAWLPLTLFPLVICQLYSTAGAVDLSIFFWSLRRRANERPDEPGWPIDLTYPYVALAVLSASAANVRTGAFFAGAVVLASWALWSARPRRYPAAVWAATLAVAIGLGWAGHVGIAEAQRALERAAQSWLLDLIRRDTDPFKSSTALGEIGEVKLSSRILLRVESPDGARPPALLRQATYNVYNAPAWYAVDAPFVPVQPESDGATWKLGPGVVERGRVMVSAYLRRGKGVLPAPSTCRSSSGACGAAPTSAPTSPAGRST
;
A
#
# COMPACT_ATOMS: atom_id res chain seq x y z
N MET A 1 6.86 37.42 -6.83
CA MET A 1 5.66 36.57 -6.93
C MET A 1 4.48 37.39 -7.45
N PRO A 2 3.64 36.86 -8.36
CA PRO A 2 2.41 37.52 -8.79
C PRO A 2 1.47 37.82 -7.59
N PRO A 3 0.80 38.98 -7.57
CA PRO A 3 -0.14 39.33 -6.51
C PRO A 3 -1.32 38.35 -6.49
N GLY A 4 -1.84 38.02 -5.30
CA GLY A 4 -2.98 37.11 -5.15
C GLY A 4 -2.66 35.62 -5.16
N LEU A 5 -1.49 35.18 -5.63
CA LEU A 5 -1.18 33.74 -5.75
C LEU A 5 -1.02 33.06 -4.38
N LEU A 6 -0.48 33.77 -3.38
CA LEU A 6 -0.33 33.22 -2.02
C LEU A 6 -1.71 33.08 -1.38
N GLY A 7 -2.52 34.14 -1.43
CA GLY A 7 -3.89 34.10 -0.92
C GLY A 7 -4.73 33.02 -1.60
N ALA A 8 -4.64 32.89 -2.93
CA ALA A 8 -5.36 31.85 -3.68
C ALA A 8 -4.95 30.43 -3.27
N ALA A 9 -3.66 30.19 -3.03
CA ALA A 9 -3.18 28.89 -2.55
C ALA A 9 -3.70 28.55 -1.15
N LEU A 10 -3.80 29.54 -0.25
CA LEU A 10 -4.34 29.35 1.10
C LEU A 10 -5.86 29.13 1.11
N VAL A 11 -6.60 29.84 0.27
CA VAL A 11 -8.04 29.60 0.08
C VAL A 11 -8.26 28.20 -0.49
N PHE A 12 -7.47 27.80 -1.49
CA PHE A 12 -7.53 26.44 -2.06
C PHE A 12 -7.23 25.38 -1.01
N TRP A 13 -6.20 25.57 -0.19
CA TRP A 13 -5.91 24.69 0.95
C TRP A 13 -7.08 24.62 1.95
N GLY A 14 -7.64 25.77 2.34
CA GLY A 14 -8.77 25.82 3.28
C GLY A 14 -10.01 25.13 2.72
N TRP A 15 -10.26 25.26 1.42
CA TRP A 15 -11.35 24.55 0.76
C TRP A 15 -11.15 23.03 0.75
N GLN A 16 -9.94 22.55 0.43
CA GLN A 16 -9.64 21.12 0.34
C GLN A 16 -9.56 20.44 1.71
N THR A 17 -9.13 21.16 2.74
CA THR A 17 -9.06 20.66 4.13
C THR A 17 -10.37 20.79 4.91
N GLY A 18 -11.35 21.52 4.38
CA GLY A 18 -12.61 21.83 5.06
C GLY A 18 -12.55 23.06 5.98
N PHE A 19 -11.37 23.67 6.16
CA PHE A 19 -11.16 24.89 6.96
C PHE A 19 -11.23 26.17 6.10
N LEU A 20 -12.30 26.34 5.32
CA LEU A 20 -12.41 27.47 4.39
C LEU A 20 -12.30 28.83 5.09
N THR A 21 -12.93 28.98 6.26
CA THR A 21 -12.88 30.21 7.05
C THR A 21 -11.44 30.56 7.45
N VAL A 22 -10.67 29.58 7.91
CA VAL A 22 -9.25 29.75 8.27
C VAL A 22 -8.43 30.11 7.03
N GLY A 23 -8.63 29.42 5.91
CA GLY A 23 -7.95 29.71 4.64
C GLY A 23 -8.21 31.14 4.15
N VAL A 24 -9.46 31.62 4.24
CA VAL A 24 -9.83 33.00 3.87
C VAL A 24 -9.19 34.00 4.81
N VAL A 25 -9.24 33.78 6.13
CA VAL A 25 -8.58 34.68 7.11
C VAL A 25 -7.08 34.77 6.83
N MET A 26 -6.41 33.64 6.64
CA MET A 26 -4.98 33.62 6.32
C MET A 26 -4.67 34.34 5.00
N ALA A 27 -5.49 34.13 3.97
CA ALA A 27 -5.36 34.83 2.69
C ALA A 27 -5.54 36.34 2.84
N THR A 28 -6.52 36.80 3.61
CA THR A 28 -6.72 38.23 3.87
C THR A 28 -5.57 38.87 4.62
N LEU A 29 -4.97 38.16 5.58
CA LEU A 29 -3.81 38.66 6.33
C LEU A 29 -2.57 38.79 5.45
N VAL A 30 -2.37 37.86 4.52
CA VAL A 30 -1.23 37.89 3.60
C VAL A 30 -1.42 38.95 2.51
N GLU A 31 -2.57 39.00 1.86
CA GLU A 31 -2.84 40.01 0.82
C GLU A 31 -3.01 41.41 1.44
N GLY A 32 -3.40 41.50 2.71
CA GLY A 32 -3.47 42.73 3.50
C GLY A 32 -2.14 43.50 3.59
N ARG A 33 -1.00 42.83 3.37
CA ARG A 33 0.31 43.48 3.28
C ARG A 33 0.38 44.54 2.16
N HIS A 34 -0.45 44.40 1.12
CA HIS A 34 -0.50 45.37 0.02
C HIS A 34 -1.18 46.67 0.43
N LEU A 35 -2.01 46.63 1.49
CA LEU A 35 -2.72 47.78 2.05
C LEU A 35 -1.93 48.39 3.22
N VAL A 36 -1.24 47.57 4.01
CA VAL A 36 -0.47 48.01 5.17
C VAL A 36 0.95 48.41 4.76
N ARG A 37 1.25 49.71 4.78
CA ARG A 37 2.61 50.24 4.52
C ARG A 37 3.57 50.09 5.71
N SER A 38 3.06 49.72 6.88
CA SER A 38 3.86 49.55 8.10
C SER A 38 4.71 48.29 8.00
N ARG A 39 6.02 48.45 7.87
CA ARG A 39 6.99 47.35 7.95
C ARG A 39 7.58 47.32 9.35
N TRP A 40 7.60 46.14 9.95
CA TRP A 40 8.15 45.93 11.30
C TRP A 40 9.64 45.63 11.22
N ASP A 41 10.43 46.32 12.03
CA ASP A 41 11.85 46.03 12.19
C ASP A 41 12.00 44.90 13.20
N LEU A 42 12.10 43.66 12.71
CA LEU A 42 12.13 42.45 13.53
C LEU A 42 13.57 41.96 13.66
N SER A 43 14.02 41.72 14.91
CA SER A 43 15.35 41.20 15.19
C SER A 43 15.42 39.69 14.91
N ARG A 44 16.64 39.15 14.69
CA ARG A 44 16.88 37.68 14.58
C ARG A 44 16.32 36.91 15.78
N ALA A 45 16.32 37.51 16.98
CA ALA A 45 15.77 36.89 18.18
C ALA A 45 14.25 36.66 18.09
N ASP A 46 13.51 37.58 17.47
CA ASP A 46 12.07 37.46 17.31
C ASP A 46 11.71 36.39 16.28
N PHE A 47 12.47 36.31 15.19
CA PHE A 47 12.34 35.22 14.22
C PHE A 47 12.57 33.83 14.83
N ASN A 48 13.56 33.70 15.74
CA ASN A 48 13.81 32.45 16.45
C ASN A 48 12.61 32.06 17.33
N ARG A 49 12.03 33.01 18.07
CA ARG A 49 10.85 32.76 18.92
C ARG A 49 9.64 32.31 18.11
N VAL A 50 9.40 32.93 16.95
CA VAL A 50 8.30 32.57 16.05
C VAL A 50 8.52 31.19 15.42
N SER A 51 9.76 30.86 15.06
CA SER A 51 10.11 29.52 14.60
C SER A 51 9.93 28.46 15.68
N ASP A 52 10.29 28.76 16.92
CA ASP A 52 10.14 27.85 18.05
C ASP A 52 8.65 27.62 18.37
N LEU A 53 7.83 28.68 18.31
CA LEU A 53 6.37 28.57 18.41
C LEU A 53 5.79 27.66 17.32
N SER A 54 6.23 27.84 16.07
CA SER A 54 5.78 27.03 14.93
C SER A 54 6.19 25.56 15.09
N ALA A 55 7.40 25.30 15.59
CA ALA A 55 7.90 23.95 15.88
C ALA A 55 7.13 23.28 17.02
N VAL A 56 6.89 24.00 18.12
CA VAL A 56 6.09 23.51 19.26
C VAL A 56 4.67 23.18 18.81
N LEU A 57 4.03 24.06 18.03
CA LEU A 57 2.69 23.83 17.49
C LEU A 57 2.65 22.57 16.60
N LEU A 58 3.65 22.38 15.74
CA LEU A 58 3.78 21.19 14.89
C LEU A 58 3.93 19.92 15.73
N VAL A 59 4.76 19.94 16.78
CA VAL A 59 4.95 18.79 17.69
C VAL A 59 3.66 18.45 18.43
N LEU A 60 2.94 19.46 18.93
CA LEU A 60 1.66 19.25 19.62
C LEU A 60 0.61 18.61 18.69
N ILE A 61 0.50 19.11 17.45
CA ILE A 61 -0.40 18.52 16.44
C ILE A 61 0.04 17.10 16.09
N ALA A 62 1.35 16.86 15.94
CA ALA A 62 1.86 15.52 15.66
C ALA A 62 1.50 14.53 16.77
N ILE A 63 1.74 14.88 18.04
CA ILE A 63 1.36 14.05 19.19
C ILE A 63 -0.14 13.77 19.18
N TYR A 64 -0.96 14.82 19.00
CA TYR A 64 -2.42 14.68 18.93
C TYR A 64 -2.86 13.70 17.84
N GLN A 65 -2.32 13.82 16.62
CA GLN A 65 -2.67 12.95 15.50
C GLN A 65 -2.18 11.51 15.69
N PHE A 66 -1.00 11.30 16.28
CA PHE A 66 -0.46 9.96 16.56
C PHE A 66 -1.22 9.24 17.66
N VAL A 67 -1.78 9.95 18.64
CA VAL A 67 -2.61 9.35 19.68
C VAL A 67 -4.00 8.97 19.15
N GLY A 68 -4.54 9.76 18.21
CA GLY A 68 -5.92 9.59 17.72
C GLY A 68 -6.09 8.72 16.46
N THR A 69 -5.03 8.42 15.70
CA THR A 69 -5.15 7.77 14.38
C THR A 69 -4.02 6.79 14.06
N ASP A 70 -4.26 5.88 13.10
CA ASP A 70 -3.23 5.00 12.55
C ASP A 70 -2.03 5.81 12.03
N ALA A 71 -0.80 5.28 12.17
CA ALA A 71 0.42 5.98 11.79
C ALA A 71 0.40 6.57 10.37
N ALA A 72 -0.14 5.84 9.39
CA ALA A 72 -0.25 6.33 8.01
C ALA A 72 -1.21 7.53 7.87
N ARG A 73 -2.32 7.53 8.60
CA ARG A 73 -3.28 8.66 8.62
C ARG A 73 -2.74 9.83 9.41
N ALA A 74 -2.02 9.56 10.50
CA ALA A 74 -1.35 10.58 11.30
C ALA A 74 -0.37 11.39 10.45
N VAL A 75 0.46 10.74 9.63
CA VAL A 75 1.41 11.43 8.73
C VAL A 75 0.70 12.33 7.73
N LEU A 76 -0.36 11.86 7.07
CA LEU A 76 -1.15 12.67 6.13
C LEU A 76 -1.85 13.84 6.82
N ALA A 77 -2.37 13.61 8.03
CA ALA A 77 -3.00 14.68 8.81
C ALA A 77 -1.97 15.73 9.23
N ILE A 78 -0.78 15.34 9.70
CA ILE A 78 0.29 16.30 10.02
C ILE A 78 0.64 17.14 8.77
N LEU A 79 0.74 16.50 7.60
CA LEU A 79 0.98 17.19 6.34
C LEU A 79 -0.15 18.18 5.99
N ALA A 80 -1.41 17.84 6.27
CA ALA A 80 -2.57 18.71 6.02
C ALA A 80 -2.57 19.98 6.91
N TRP A 81 -1.94 19.93 8.09
CA TRP A 81 -1.91 21.06 9.03
C TRP A 81 -0.66 21.95 8.89
N LEU A 82 0.34 21.54 8.11
CA LEU A 82 1.60 22.26 7.96
C LEU A 82 1.47 23.74 7.54
N PRO A 83 0.56 24.11 6.62
CA PRO A 83 0.40 25.51 6.23
C PRO A 83 -0.01 26.39 7.42
N LEU A 84 -0.86 25.88 8.31
CA LEU A 84 -1.28 26.60 9.50
C LEU A 84 -0.14 26.76 10.51
N THR A 85 0.70 25.72 10.69
CA THR A 85 1.79 25.77 11.66
C THR A 85 2.92 26.72 11.24
N LEU A 86 3.20 26.80 9.94
CA LEU A 86 4.23 27.68 9.40
C LEU A 86 3.72 29.10 9.07
N PHE A 87 2.41 29.32 9.16
CA PHE A 87 1.79 30.61 8.86
C PHE A 87 2.37 31.79 9.66
N PRO A 88 2.61 31.69 10.99
CA PRO A 88 3.19 32.79 11.76
C PRO A 88 4.54 33.24 11.22
N LEU A 89 5.36 32.29 10.78
CA LEU A 89 6.69 32.55 10.24
C LEU A 89 6.61 33.30 8.90
N VAL A 90 5.66 32.91 8.04
CA VAL A 90 5.43 33.56 6.74
C VAL A 90 4.88 34.98 6.91
N ILE A 91 3.95 35.21 7.85
CA ILE A 91 3.51 36.56 8.19
C ILE A 91 4.69 37.41 8.67
N CYS A 92 5.51 36.90 9.58
CA CYS A 92 6.65 37.65 10.09
C CYS A 92 7.61 38.04 8.96
N GLN A 93 7.88 37.15 8.00
CA GLN A 93 8.69 37.51 6.82
C GLN A 93 8.01 38.61 5.98
N LEU A 94 6.71 38.48 5.70
CA LEU A 94 5.99 39.38 4.79
C LEU A 94 5.86 40.81 5.33
N TYR A 95 5.74 40.97 6.64
CA TYR A 95 5.64 42.27 7.31
C TYR A 95 6.99 42.80 7.80
N SER A 96 8.07 42.00 7.75
CA SER A 96 9.42 42.43 8.12
C SER A 96 10.06 43.34 7.07
N THR A 97 10.88 44.28 7.52
CA THR A 97 11.77 45.10 6.68
C THR A 97 12.82 44.29 5.92
N ALA A 98 13.28 43.16 6.46
CA ALA A 98 14.34 42.33 5.88
C ALA A 98 13.90 41.52 4.65
N GLY A 99 12.60 41.21 4.54
CA GLY A 99 11.98 40.57 3.37
C GLY A 99 12.43 39.12 3.05
N ALA A 100 13.45 38.59 3.73
CA ALA A 100 13.97 37.24 3.56
C ALA A 100 14.30 36.60 4.92
N VAL A 101 14.11 35.29 5.02
CA VAL A 101 14.44 34.51 6.22
C VAL A 101 15.66 33.65 5.93
N ASP A 102 16.59 33.63 6.87
CA ASP A 102 17.77 32.78 6.82
C ASP A 102 17.37 31.31 7.05
N LEU A 103 17.79 30.39 6.17
CA LEU A 103 17.41 28.97 6.28
C LEU A 103 17.81 28.35 7.63
N SER A 104 18.83 28.91 8.28
CA SER A 104 19.35 28.54 9.59
C SER A 104 18.33 28.65 10.73
N ILE A 105 17.23 29.39 10.56
CA ILE A 105 16.21 29.58 11.61
C ILE A 105 15.35 28.31 11.78
N PHE A 106 15.11 27.55 10.71
CA PHE A 106 14.24 26.37 10.68
C PHE A 106 14.82 25.14 11.38
N PHE A 107 16.14 25.00 11.38
CA PHE A 107 16.81 23.82 11.91
C PHE A 107 17.67 24.23 13.10
N TRP A 108 17.34 23.72 14.30
CA TRP A 108 18.12 23.95 15.52
C TRP A 108 19.62 23.65 15.33
N SER A 109 19.95 22.64 14.51
CA SER A 109 21.33 22.29 14.17
C SER A 109 22.04 23.34 13.30
N LEU A 110 21.34 23.96 12.34
CA LEU A 110 21.91 25.07 11.54
C LEU A 110 21.93 26.37 12.35
N ARG A 111 20.96 26.60 13.24
CA ARG A 111 20.94 27.74 14.17
C ARG A 111 22.17 27.73 15.08
N ARG A 112 22.54 26.54 15.60
CA ARG A 112 23.73 26.36 16.41
C ARG A 112 25.01 26.71 15.64
N ARG A 113 25.13 26.24 14.39
CA ARG A 113 26.27 26.58 13.51
C ARG A 113 26.35 28.07 13.17
N ALA A 114 25.20 28.71 12.89
CA ALA A 114 25.14 30.14 12.61
C ALA A 114 25.51 31.01 13.82
N ASN A 115 25.17 30.57 15.04
CA ASN A 115 25.61 31.24 16.28
C ASN A 115 27.10 31.01 16.57
N GLU A 116 27.65 29.85 16.20
CA GLU A 116 29.08 29.51 16.35
C GLU A 116 29.95 30.22 15.30
N ARG A 117 29.38 30.64 14.15
CA ARG A 117 30.06 31.35 13.06
C ARG A 117 29.23 32.52 12.52
N PRO A 118 29.18 33.66 13.24
CA PRO A 118 28.39 34.82 12.83
C PRO A 118 28.90 35.52 11.55
N ASP A 119 30.13 35.25 11.13
CA ASP A 119 30.75 35.85 9.93
C ASP A 119 30.44 35.11 8.62
N GLU A 120 29.81 33.93 8.67
CA GLU A 120 29.39 33.23 7.45
C GLU A 120 28.11 33.89 6.88
N PRO A 121 28.10 34.30 5.59
CA PRO A 121 26.91 34.86 4.96
C PRO A 121 25.76 33.84 5.02
N GLY A 122 24.66 34.25 5.64
CA GLY A 122 23.42 33.49 5.63
C GLY A 122 22.92 33.22 4.21
N TRP A 123 22.03 32.25 4.08
CA TRP A 123 21.37 31.93 2.81
C TRP A 123 19.93 32.46 2.86
N PRO A 124 19.70 33.74 2.49
CA PRO A 124 18.37 34.34 2.53
C PRO A 124 17.48 33.68 1.47
N ILE A 125 16.40 33.04 1.92
CA ILE A 125 15.39 32.45 1.04
C ILE A 125 14.07 33.19 1.22
N ASP A 126 13.45 33.49 0.08
CA ASP A 126 12.05 33.91 0.06
C ASP A 126 11.15 32.68 0.25
N LEU A 127 10.52 32.54 1.43
CA LEU A 127 9.65 31.41 1.73
C LEU A 127 8.30 31.47 1.01
N THR A 128 7.99 32.59 0.35
CA THR A 128 6.71 32.79 -0.31
C THR A 128 6.42 31.70 -1.36
N TYR A 129 7.41 31.29 -2.17
CA TYR A 129 7.24 30.21 -3.17
C TYR A 129 7.20 28.81 -2.55
N PRO A 130 8.14 28.40 -1.67
CA PRO A 130 8.04 27.14 -0.95
C PRO A 130 6.72 26.98 -0.19
N TYR A 131 6.20 28.06 0.39
CA TYR A 131 4.96 28.02 1.14
C TYR A 131 3.73 27.80 0.25
N VAL A 132 3.69 28.35 -0.96
CA VAL A 132 2.64 28.03 -1.95
C VAL A 132 2.70 26.56 -2.34
N ALA A 133 3.90 26.05 -2.66
CA ALA A 133 4.08 24.64 -3.01
C ALA A 133 3.65 23.73 -1.84
N LEU A 134 4.00 24.12 -0.61
CA LEU A 134 3.59 23.43 0.60
C LEU A 134 2.07 23.47 0.79
N ALA A 135 1.42 24.61 0.57
CA ALA A 135 -0.04 24.72 0.70
C ALA A 135 -0.78 23.81 -0.30
N VAL A 136 -0.31 23.75 -1.55
CA VAL A 136 -0.85 22.84 -2.57
C VAL A 136 -0.58 21.38 -2.21
N LEU A 137 0.63 21.05 -1.75
CA LEU A 137 0.99 19.70 -1.30
C LEU A 137 0.14 19.28 -0.09
N SER A 138 -0.04 20.17 0.87
CA SER A 138 -0.86 19.96 2.06
C SER A 138 -2.33 19.76 1.72
N ALA A 139 -2.85 20.53 0.75
CA ALA A 139 -4.21 20.35 0.23
C ALA A 139 -4.42 18.96 -0.37
N SER A 140 -3.38 18.35 -0.96
CA SER A 140 -3.48 16.99 -1.49
C SER A 140 -3.62 15.92 -0.40
N ALA A 141 -3.18 16.19 0.83
CA ALA A 141 -3.24 15.25 1.95
C ALA A 141 -4.66 15.11 2.55
N ALA A 142 -5.50 16.14 2.41
CA ALA A 142 -6.89 16.12 2.88
C ALA A 142 -7.88 15.44 1.90
N ASN A 143 -7.36 15.00 0.75
CA ASN A 143 -8.02 14.41 -0.41
C ASN A 143 -9.53 14.08 -0.31
N VAL A 144 -10.37 15.05 -0.66
CA VAL A 144 -11.74 14.79 -1.11
C VAL A 144 -11.64 14.21 -2.53
N ARG A 145 -12.09 12.96 -2.72
CA ARG A 145 -11.97 12.16 -3.97
C ARG A 145 -12.74 12.76 -5.17
N THR A 146 -12.39 13.96 -5.61
CA THR A 146 -13.06 14.71 -6.67
C THR A 146 -12.04 15.31 -7.64
N GLY A 147 -12.40 15.39 -8.93
CA GLY A 147 -11.56 16.02 -9.96
C GLY A 147 -11.32 17.52 -9.73
N ALA A 148 -12.02 18.12 -8.77
CA ALA A 148 -11.91 19.51 -8.37
C ALA A 148 -10.51 19.88 -7.84
N PHE A 149 -9.83 18.96 -7.14
CA PHE A 149 -8.46 19.18 -6.69
C PHE A 149 -7.51 19.39 -7.88
N PHE A 150 -7.57 18.49 -8.87
CA PHE A 150 -6.72 18.57 -10.05
C PHE A 150 -6.97 19.86 -10.83
N ALA A 151 -8.23 20.24 -11.03
CA ALA A 151 -8.59 21.50 -11.67
C ALA A 151 -8.01 22.72 -10.91
N GLY A 152 -8.17 22.78 -9.60
CA GLY A 152 -7.63 23.87 -8.78
C GLY A 152 -6.10 23.93 -8.78
N ALA A 153 -5.43 22.78 -8.69
CA ALA A 153 -3.96 22.70 -8.79
C ALA A 153 -3.46 23.16 -10.16
N VAL A 154 -4.15 22.79 -11.24
CA VAL A 154 -3.85 23.26 -12.60
C VAL A 154 -4.04 24.77 -12.71
N VAL A 155 -5.11 25.35 -12.16
CA VAL A 155 -5.33 26.80 -12.18
C VAL A 155 -4.21 27.54 -11.45
N LEU A 156 -3.84 27.10 -10.24
CA LEU A 156 -2.76 27.71 -9.46
C LEU A 156 -1.40 27.58 -10.16
N ALA A 157 -1.07 26.40 -10.69
CA ALA A 157 0.16 26.17 -11.43
C ALA A 157 0.21 27.00 -12.72
N SER A 158 -0.90 27.10 -13.45
CA SER A 158 -1.01 27.91 -14.67
C SER A 158 -0.81 29.39 -14.36
N TRP A 159 -1.40 29.89 -13.27
CA TRP A 159 -1.22 31.28 -12.82
C TRP A 159 0.24 31.55 -12.42
N ALA A 160 0.87 30.64 -11.68
CA ALA A 160 2.28 30.74 -11.33
C ALA A 160 3.18 30.75 -12.57
N LEU A 161 2.98 29.79 -13.49
CA LEU A 161 3.78 29.65 -14.71
C LEU A 161 3.54 30.80 -15.70
N TRP A 162 2.35 31.38 -15.74
CA TRP A 162 2.06 32.54 -16.57
C TRP A 162 2.94 33.74 -16.18
N SER A 163 3.18 33.92 -14.88
CA SER A 163 4.06 34.99 -14.38
C SER A 163 5.53 34.79 -14.78
N ALA A 164 5.95 33.55 -15.00
CA ALA A 164 7.30 33.19 -15.45
C ALA A 164 7.39 33.01 -16.98
N ARG A 165 6.32 33.31 -17.72
CA ARG A 165 6.25 33.05 -19.16
C ARG A 165 7.34 33.86 -19.92
N PRO A 166 8.18 33.19 -20.73
CA PRO A 166 9.12 33.89 -21.59
C PRO A 166 8.37 34.69 -22.66
N ARG A 167 8.64 36.00 -22.73
CA ARG A 167 8.03 36.93 -23.71
C ARG A 167 8.37 36.62 -25.17
N ARG A 168 9.35 35.74 -25.42
CA ARG A 168 9.85 35.37 -26.75
C ARG A 168 8.87 34.50 -27.56
N TYR A 169 8.04 33.71 -26.90
CA TYR A 169 7.11 32.79 -27.57
C TYR A 169 5.68 33.31 -27.52
N PRO A 170 4.85 33.08 -28.56
CA PRO A 170 3.45 33.50 -28.57
C PRO A 170 2.63 32.78 -27.48
N ALA A 171 1.54 33.42 -27.04
CA ALA A 171 0.74 32.91 -25.91
C ALA A 171 0.08 31.56 -26.25
N ALA A 172 -0.26 31.36 -27.53
CA ALA A 172 -0.83 30.11 -28.02
C ALA A 172 0.12 28.91 -27.85
N VAL A 173 1.42 29.07 -28.12
CA VAL A 173 2.41 27.99 -27.95
C VAL A 173 2.54 27.63 -26.48
N TRP A 174 2.61 28.63 -25.60
CA TRP A 174 2.63 28.39 -24.15
C TRP A 174 1.37 27.64 -23.68
N ALA A 175 0.18 28.06 -24.12
CA ALA A 175 -1.08 27.41 -23.78
C ALA A 175 -1.15 25.97 -24.31
N ALA A 176 -0.68 25.73 -25.53
CA ALA A 176 -0.60 24.39 -26.11
C ALA A 176 0.35 23.48 -25.31
N THR A 177 1.54 23.96 -24.94
CA THR A 177 2.46 23.19 -24.10
C THR A 177 1.88 22.89 -22.72
N LEU A 178 1.16 23.85 -22.13
CA LEU A 178 0.47 23.66 -20.86
C LEU A 178 -0.65 22.60 -20.99
N ALA A 179 -1.44 22.64 -22.06
CA ALA A 179 -2.49 21.64 -22.31
C ALA A 179 -1.91 20.23 -22.45
N VAL A 180 -0.78 20.08 -23.16
CA VAL A 180 -0.06 18.81 -23.25
C VAL A 180 0.44 18.35 -21.87
N ALA A 181 1.01 19.26 -21.06
CA ALA A 181 1.47 18.93 -19.72
C ALA A 181 0.32 18.49 -18.79
N ILE A 182 -0.84 19.16 -18.86
CA ILE A 182 -2.05 18.78 -18.11
C ILE A 182 -2.53 17.40 -18.54
N GLY A 183 -2.59 17.14 -19.85
CA GLY A 183 -3.00 15.83 -20.40
C GLY A 183 -2.07 14.70 -19.97
N LEU A 184 -0.75 14.92 -20.05
CA LEU A 184 0.26 13.96 -19.58
C LEU A 184 0.16 13.75 -18.06
N GLY A 185 -0.06 14.81 -17.28
CA GLY A 185 -0.24 14.73 -15.84
C GLY A 185 -1.47 13.91 -15.44
N TRP A 186 -2.59 14.12 -16.14
CA TRP A 186 -3.82 13.34 -15.92
C TRP A 186 -3.62 11.87 -16.30
N ALA A 187 -3.05 11.60 -17.47
CA ALA A 187 -2.75 10.24 -17.93
C ALA A 187 -1.78 9.53 -16.97
N GLY A 188 -0.75 10.24 -16.48
CA GLY A 188 0.20 9.72 -15.50
C GLY A 188 -0.49 9.36 -14.17
N HIS A 189 -1.36 10.22 -13.65
CA HIS A 189 -2.13 9.95 -12.43
C HIS A 189 -2.98 8.67 -12.56
N VAL A 190 -3.72 8.54 -13.67
CA VAL A 190 -4.53 7.36 -13.95
C VAL A 190 -3.66 6.11 -14.15
N GLY A 191 -2.54 6.24 -14.88
CA GLY A 191 -1.61 5.15 -15.16
C GLY A 191 -0.96 4.60 -13.89
N ILE A 192 -0.54 5.46 -12.96
CA ILE A 192 0.03 5.02 -11.66
C ILE A 192 -1.03 4.28 -10.84
N ALA A 193 -2.26 4.80 -10.79
CA ALA A 193 -3.34 4.14 -10.05
C ALA A 193 -3.64 2.75 -10.63
N GLU A 194 -3.66 2.60 -11.96
CA GLU A 194 -3.89 1.31 -12.59
C GLU A 194 -2.69 0.37 -12.45
N ALA A 195 -1.45 0.89 -12.52
CA ALA A 195 -0.25 0.12 -12.25
C ALA A 195 -0.19 -0.40 -10.82
N GLN A 196 -0.59 0.42 -9.83
CA GLN A 196 -0.68 -0.01 -8.44
C GLN A 196 -1.69 -1.15 -8.29
N ARG A 197 -2.88 -1.03 -8.89
CA ARG A 197 -3.89 -2.10 -8.88
C ARG A 197 -3.41 -3.36 -9.60
N ALA A 198 -2.65 -3.21 -10.70
CA ALA A 198 -2.06 -4.35 -11.41
C ALA A 198 -1.00 -5.04 -10.56
N LEU A 199 -0.15 -4.28 -9.88
CA LEU A 199 0.85 -4.79 -8.95
C LEU A 199 0.21 -5.49 -7.75
N GLU A 200 -0.83 -4.90 -7.15
CA GLU A 200 -1.58 -5.51 -6.05
C GLU A 200 -2.19 -6.85 -6.46
N ARG A 201 -2.81 -6.91 -7.66
CA ARG A 201 -3.33 -8.17 -8.22
C ARG A 201 -2.24 -9.22 -8.42
N ALA A 202 -1.10 -8.82 -9.00
CA ALA A 202 0.02 -9.73 -9.23
C ALA A 202 0.68 -10.22 -7.93
N ALA A 203 0.80 -9.33 -6.93
CA ALA A 203 1.34 -9.67 -5.62
C ALA A 203 0.41 -10.64 -4.87
N GLN A 204 -0.91 -10.42 -4.94
CA GLN A 204 -1.90 -11.32 -4.36
C GLN A 204 -1.88 -12.70 -5.01
N SER A 205 -1.84 -12.77 -6.36
CA SER A 205 -1.74 -14.05 -7.06
C SER A 205 -0.45 -14.80 -6.72
N TRP A 206 0.67 -14.09 -6.66
CA TRP A 206 1.96 -14.65 -6.27
C TRP A 206 1.95 -15.18 -4.83
N LEU A 207 1.38 -14.44 -3.89
CA LEU A 207 1.26 -14.87 -2.49
C LEU A 207 0.36 -16.11 -2.36
N LEU A 208 -0.76 -16.14 -3.08
CA LEU A 208 -1.66 -17.30 -3.10
C LEU A 208 -0.96 -18.52 -3.69
N ASP A 209 -0.18 -18.39 -4.76
CA ASP A 209 0.57 -19.50 -5.34
C ASP A 209 1.71 -19.99 -4.43
N LEU A 210 2.34 -19.09 -3.66
CA LEU A 210 3.32 -19.47 -2.64
C LEU A 210 2.68 -20.30 -1.52
N ILE A 211 1.45 -19.97 -1.12
CA ILE A 211 0.67 -20.70 -0.09
C ILE A 211 0.08 -22.00 -0.65
N ARG A 212 -0.37 -22.02 -1.92
CA ARG A 212 -0.92 -23.20 -2.63
C ARG A 212 0.11 -24.29 -2.92
N ARG A 213 1.40 -24.04 -2.66
CA ARG A 213 2.50 -24.99 -2.95
C ARG A 213 2.44 -26.26 -2.09
N ASP A 214 1.63 -26.27 -1.03
CA ASP A 214 1.27 -27.46 -0.27
C ASP A 214 -0.20 -27.81 -0.55
N THR A 215 -0.47 -29.04 -1.00
CA THR A 215 -1.84 -29.53 -1.22
C THR A 215 -2.60 -29.51 0.09
N ASP A 216 -3.52 -28.55 0.25
CA ASP A 216 -4.38 -28.45 1.44
C ASP A 216 -5.46 -29.55 1.38
N PRO A 217 -5.54 -30.45 2.39
CA PRO A 217 -6.57 -31.48 2.46
C PRO A 217 -7.99 -30.92 2.49
N PHE A 218 -8.18 -29.67 2.95
CA PHE A 218 -9.49 -29.06 3.17
C PHE A 218 -9.91 -28.10 2.05
N LYS A 219 -8.99 -27.69 1.17
CA LYS A 219 -9.28 -26.73 0.10
C LYS A 219 -8.54 -27.04 -1.19
N SER A 220 -9.24 -26.94 -2.33
CA SER A 220 -8.66 -26.94 -3.67
C SER A 220 -9.22 -25.77 -4.48
N SER A 221 -8.50 -25.29 -5.48
CA SER A 221 -8.99 -24.26 -6.41
C SER A 221 -8.86 -24.79 -7.82
N THR A 222 -9.93 -24.67 -8.61
CA THR A 222 -9.98 -25.15 -9.99
C THR A 222 -10.09 -23.94 -10.91
N ALA A 223 -9.33 -23.94 -12.01
CA ALA A 223 -9.40 -22.91 -13.05
C ALA A 223 -10.66 -23.02 -13.92
N LEU A 224 -11.82 -23.31 -13.29
CA LEU A 224 -13.08 -23.43 -13.99
C LEU A 224 -13.49 -22.04 -14.52
N GLY A 225 -13.46 -21.87 -15.85
CA GLY A 225 -13.81 -20.62 -16.52
C GLY A 225 -12.64 -19.75 -16.99
N GLU A 226 -11.39 -20.19 -16.83
CA GLU A 226 -10.25 -19.55 -17.51
C GLU A 226 -10.22 -19.92 -18.99
N ILE A 227 -10.16 -18.92 -19.87
CA ILE A 227 -10.07 -19.11 -21.33
C ILE A 227 -8.59 -19.24 -21.68
N GLY A 228 -8.12 -20.47 -21.90
CA GLY A 228 -6.74 -20.77 -22.28
C GLY A 228 -6.39 -22.25 -22.14
N GLU A 229 -5.32 -22.70 -22.80
CA GLU A 229 -4.82 -24.07 -22.68
C GLU A 229 -4.10 -24.23 -21.33
N VAL A 230 -4.63 -25.07 -20.44
CA VAL A 230 -4.01 -25.36 -19.15
C VAL A 230 -2.73 -26.15 -19.40
N LYS A 231 -1.57 -25.47 -19.36
CA LYS A 231 -0.26 -26.13 -19.49
C LYS A 231 -0.06 -27.11 -18.33
N LEU A 232 -0.04 -28.40 -18.65
CA LEU A 232 0.32 -29.44 -17.70
C LEU A 232 1.81 -29.29 -17.33
N SER A 233 2.12 -29.34 -16.03
CA SER A 233 3.50 -29.28 -15.53
C SER A 233 4.22 -30.61 -15.78
N SER A 234 5.43 -30.58 -16.34
CA SER A 234 6.28 -31.77 -16.53
C SER A 234 6.94 -32.29 -15.25
N ARG A 235 6.50 -31.83 -14.08
CA ARG A 235 7.06 -32.21 -12.78
C ARG A 235 6.54 -33.59 -12.36
N ILE A 236 7.47 -34.50 -12.08
CA ILE A 236 7.15 -35.81 -11.47
C ILE A 236 6.78 -35.57 -9.99
N LEU A 237 5.53 -35.85 -9.63
CA LEU A 237 5.03 -35.71 -8.24
C LEU A 237 5.15 -37.00 -7.43
N LEU A 238 4.96 -38.13 -8.09
CA LEU A 238 4.83 -39.45 -7.46
C LEU A 238 5.31 -40.53 -8.43
N ARG A 239 5.95 -41.57 -7.88
CA ARG A 239 6.35 -42.77 -8.62
C ARG A 239 5.55 -43.94 -8.06
N VAL A 240 4.95 -44.72 -8.95
CA VAL A 240 4.04 -45.82 -8.62
C VAL A 240 4.61 -47.09 -9.24
N GLU A 241 4.92 -48.07 -8.42
CA GLU A 241 5.46 -49.36 -8.83
C GLU A 241 4.49 -50.46 -8.36
N SER A 242 4.21 -51.45 -9.21
CA SER A 242 3.44 -52.63 -8.81
C SER A 242 4.38 -53.82 -8.75
N PRO A 243 4.69 -54.35 -7.55
CA PRO A 243 5.62 -55.47 -7.37
C PRO A 243 5.15 -56.74 -8.09
N ASP A 244 3.84 -56.94 -8.21
CA ASP A 244 3.24 -58.17 -8.73
C ASP A 244 3.07 -58.16 -10.26
N GLY A 245 3.62 -57.16 -10.96
CA GLY A 245 3.47 -56.99 -12.41
C GLY A 245 2.05 -56.62 -12.87
N ALA A 246 1.14 -56.36 -11.93
CA ALA A 246 -0.20 -55.89 -12.22
C ALA A 246 -0.16 -54.46 -12.77
N ARG A 247 -1.13 -54.10 -13.62
CA ARG A 247 -1.24 -52.72 -14.12
C ARG A 247 -1.46 -51.78 -12.92
N PRO A 248 -0.64 -50.73 -12.74
CA PRO A 248 -0.83 -49.79 -11.66
C PRO A 248 -2.19 -49.09 -11.81
N PRO A 249 -2.86 -48.76 -10.71
CA PRO A 249 -4.15 -48.08 -10.76
C PRO A 249 -4.00 -46.73 -11.47
N ALA A 250 -4.88 -46.47 -12.44
CA ALA A 250 -4.84 -45.25 -13.25
C ALA A 250 -5.13 -43.98 -12.43
N LEU A 251 -5.79 -44.10 -11.28
CA LEU A 251 -6.20 -43.00 -10.43
C LEU A 251 -5.82 -43.26 -8.98
N LEU A 252 -5.05 -42.35 -8.41
CA LEU A 252 -4.76 -42.27 -6.99
C LEU A 252 -5.53 -41.10 -6.40
N ARG A 253 -6.30 -41.35 -5.34
CA ARG A 253 -7.06 -40.31 -4.65
C ARG A 253 -6.14 -39.64 -3.63
N GLN A 254 -6.04 -38.31 -3.72
CA GLN A 254 -5.31 -37.51 -2.74
C GLN A 254 -6.30 -36.86 -1.75
N ALA A 255 -7.32 -36.15 -2.22
CA ALA A 255 -8.32 -35.49 -1.37
C ALA A 255 -9.72 -35.57 -1.99
N THR A 256 -10.74 -35.28 -1.19
CA THR A 256 -12.15 -35.22 -1.62
C THR A 256 -12.74 -33.89 -1.16
N TYR A 257 -13.48 -33.20 -2.02
CA TYR A 257 -14.11 -31.91 -1.72
C TYR A 257 -15.61 -32.01 -2.04
N ASN A 258 -16.46 -31.40 -1.22
CA ASN A 258 -17.92 -31.53 -1.31
C ASN A 258 -18.68 -30.21 -1.44
N VAL A 259 -18.06 -29.06 -1.15
CA VAL A 259 -18.69 -27.74 -1.27
C VAL A 259 -17.95 -26.88 -2.31
N TYR A 260 -18.68 -26.37 -3.30
CA TYR A 260 -18.15 -25.43 -4.29
C TYR A 260 -18.52 -23.99 -3.94
N ASN A 261 -17.52 -23.11 -3.85
CA ASN A 261 -17.68 -21.67 -3.73
C ASN A 261 -16.61 -20.99 -4.59
N ALA A 262 -17.01 -20.56 -5.79
CA ALA A 262 -16.10 -20.17 -6.87
C ALA A 262 -15.03 -19.17 -6.42
N PRO A 263 -13.74 -19.36 -6.79
CA PRO A 263 -13.17 -20.43 -7.63
C PRO A 263 -12.63 -21.64 -6.82
N ALA A 264 -13.16 -21.87 -5.61
CA ALA A 264 -12.62 -22.86 -4.67
C ALA A 264 -13.62 -23.99 -4.34
N TRP A 265 -13.05 -25.16 -4.10
CA TRP A 265 -13.70 -26.34 -3.53
C TRP A 265 -13.22 -26.54 -2.10
N TYR A 266 -14.14 -26.90 -1.22
CA TYR A 266 -13.91 -27.10 0.21
C TYR A 266 -14.34 -28.51 0.62
N ALA A 267 -13.64 -29.07 1.61
CA ALA A 267 -14.05 -30.29 2.31
C ALA A 267 -14.68 -29.89 3.66
N VAL A 268 -16.00 -29.75 3.67
CA VAL A 268 -16.79 -29.45 4.88
C VAL A 268 -17.26 -30.76 5.51
N ASP A 269 -17.27 -30.85 6.84
CA ASP A 269 -17.62 -32.07 7.58
C ASP A 269 -16.79 -33.31 7.20
N ALA A 270 -15.48 -33.12 7.04
CA ALA A 270 -14.50 -34.15 6.73
C ALA A 270 -13.66 -34.51 7.98
N PRO A 271 -14.19 -35.29 8.95
CA PRO A 271 -13.45 -35.64 10.16
C PRO A 271 -12.26 -36.55 9.84
N PHE A 272 -11.07 -36.16 10.30
CA PHE A 272 -9.87 -36.99 10.25
C PHE A 272 -9.83 -37.87 11.49
N VAL A 273 -9.85 -39.20 11.31
CA VAL A 273 -9.71 -40.16 12.41
C VAL A 273 -8.23 -40.58 12.49
N PRO A 274 -7.57 -40.43 13.66
CA PRO A 274 -6.22 -40.94 13.85
C PRO A 274 -6.25 -42.48 13.84
N VAL A 275 -5.40 -43.08 13.02
CA VAL A 275 -5.23 -44.55 12.95
C VAL A 275 -3.92 -44.90 13.65
N GLN A 276 -4.00 -45.74 14.67
CA GLN A 276 -2.81 -46.19 15.38
C GLN A 276 -2.06 -47.25 14.56
N PRO A 277 -0.71 -47.23 14.58
CA PRO A 277 0.08 -48.28 13.95
C PRO A 277 -0.14 -49.62 14.67
N GLU A 278 0.07 -50.71 13.94
CA GLU A 278 0.18 -52.05 14.53
C GLU A 278 1.45 -52.18 15.39
N SER A 279 1.60 -53.33 16.06
CA SER A 279 2.73 -53.59 16.96
C SER A 279 4.11 -53.49 16.29
N ASP A 280 4.16 -53.52 14.97
CA ASP A 280 5.37 -53.35 14.16
C ASP A 280 5.77 -51.87 13.97
N GLY A 281 4.91 -50.92 14.36
CA GLY A 281 5.14 -49.48 14.21
C GLY A 281 5.18 -48.99 12.75
N ALA A 282 4.92 -49.88 11.78
CA ALA A 282 5.16 -49.65 10.36
C ALA A 282 3.96 -50.03 9.47
N THR A 283 2.95 -50.69 10.03
CA THR A 283 1.72 -51.07 9.34
C THR A 283 0.51 -50.38 9.94
N TRP A 284 -0.39 -49.91 9.08
CA TRP A 284 -1.67 -49.31 9.46
C TRP A 284 -2.82 -50.02 8.76
N LYS A 285 -3.86 -50.35 9.53
CA LYS A 285 -5.12 -50.90 9.03
C LYS A 285 -6.14 -49.78 8.85
N LEU A 286 -6.57 -49.56 7.61
CA LEU A 286 -7.46 -48.46 7.23
C LEU A 286 -8.93 -48.89 7.14
N GLY A 287 -9.22 -50.19 7.26
CA GLY A 287 -10.57 -50.75 7.20
C GLY A 287 -10.62 -52.26 7.42
N PRO A 288 -11.80 -52.88 7.33
CA PRO A 288 -11.97 -54.32 7.53
C PRO A 288 -11.22 -55.12 6.47
N GLY A 289 -10.70 -56.30 6.86
CA GLY A 289 -9.91 -57.17 6.00
C GLY A 289 -10.69 -57.64 4.77
N VAL A 290 -10.17 -57.34 3.58
CA VAL A 290 -10.70 -57.82 2.29
C VAL A 290 -9.63 -58.66 1.63
N VAL A 291 -10.03 -59.61 0.79
CA VAL A 291 -9.12 -60.41 -0.05
C VAL A 291 -8.16 -59.48 -0.79
N GLU A 292 -6.87 -59.73 -0.62
CA GLU A 292 -5.79 -58.95 -1.22
C GLU A 292 -5.83 -59.10 -2.74
N ARG A 293 -6.02 -57.98 -3.47
CA ARG A 293 -6.12 -57.95 -4.94
C ARG A 293 -4.84 -57.50 -5.64
N GLY A 294 -3.80 -57.17 -4.88
CA GLY A 294 -2.50 -56.74 -5.38
C GLY A 294 -1.88 -55.63 -4.54
N ARG A 295 -0.56 -55.47 -4.68
CA ARG A 295 0.21 -54.42 -3.99
C ARG A 295 0.67 -53.32 -4.95
N VAL A 296 0.77 -52.12 -4.40
CA VAL A 296 1.30 -50.94 -5.09
C VAL A 296 2.22 -50.22 -4.12
N MET A 297 3.44 -49.93 -4.57
CA MET A 297 4.41 -49.10 -3.88
C MET A 297 4.32 -47.68 -4.43
N VAL A 298 4.06 -46.71 -3.55
CA VAL A 298 3.98 -45.28 -3.91
C VAL A 298 5.11 -44.55 -3.23
N SER A 299 5.96 -43.91 -4.02
CA SER A 299 7.05 -43.06 -3.54
C SER A 299 6.73 -41.60 -3.82
N ALA A 300 6.74 -40.77 -2.79
CA ALA A 300 6.44 -39.34 -2.88
C ALA A 300 7.36 -38.52 -1.97
N TYR A 301 7.65 -37.29 -2.36
CA TYR A 301 8.41 -36.35 -1.54
C TYR A 301 7.48 -35.58 -0.60
N LEU A 302 7.63 -35.79 0.71
CA LEU A 302 6.88 -35.09 1.76
C LEU A 302 7.67 -33.87 2.27
N ARG A 303 7.10 -32.66 2.18
CA ARG A 303 7.71 -31.46 2.78
C ARG A 303 7.58 -31.56 4.31
N ARG A 304 8.72 -31.53 5.01
CA ARG A 304 8.78 -31.59 6.49
C ARG A 304 8.15 -32.86 7.09
N GLY A 305 8.14 -33.98 6.34
CA GLY A 305 7.61 -35.26 6.80
C GLY A 305 6.08 -35.30 6.96
N LYS A 306 5.36 -34.27 6.52
CA LYS A 306 3.90 -34.19 6.60
C LYS A 306 3.32 -33.97 5.20
N GLY A 307 2.19 -34.61 4.92
CA GLY A 307 1.48 -34.44 3.66
C GLY A 307 0.45 -35.54 3.44
N VAL A 308 -0.35 -35.37 2.40
CA VAL A 308 -1.44 -36.29 2.07
C VAL A 308 -0.90 -37.45 1.25
N LEU A 309 -1.14 -38.68 1.68
CA LEU A 309 -0.70 -39.88 0.98
C LEU A 309 -1.67 -40.21 -0.16
N PRO A 310 -1.24 -40.19 -1.44
CA PRO A 310 -2.09 -40.61 -2.55
C PRO A 310 -2.30 -42.12 -2.49
N ALA A 311 -3.56 -42.55 -2.38
CA ALA A 311 -3.89 -43.97 -2.27
C ALA A 311 -4.99 -44.36 -3.26
N PRO A 312 -5.01 -45.61 -3.73
CA PRO A 312 -6.16 -46.14 -4.45
C PRO A 312 -7.41 -46.03 -3.57
N SER A 313 -8.57 -45.76 -4.18
CA SER A 313 -9.85 -45.69 -3.45
C SER A 313 -10.19 -46.97 -2.69
N THR A 314 -9.62 -48.10 -3.10
CA THR A 314 -9.79 -49.43 -2.52
C THR A 314 -8.70 -49.82 -1.52
N CYS A 315 -7.78 -48.90 -1.16
CA CYS A 315 -6.72 -49.19 -0.19
C CYS A 315 -7.32 -49.54 1.19
N ARG A 316 -6.81 -50.62 1.80
CA ARG A 316 -7.31 -51.17 3.08
C ARG A 316 -6.20 -51.35 4.13
N SER A 317 -4.95 -51.45 3.69
CA SER A 317 -3.76 -51.52 4.53
C SER A 317 -2.63 -50.76 3.86
N SER A 318 -1.80 -50.11 4.66
CA SER A 318 -0.58 -49.45 4.20
C SER A 318 0.56 -49.84 5.12
N SER A 319 1.72 -50.17 4.55
CA SER A 319 2.97 -50.31 5.28
C SER A 319 3.99 -49.31 4.77
N GLY A 320 4.88 -48.83 5.64
CA GLY A 320 5.86 -47.82 5.28
C GLY A 320 7.14 -47.91 6.10
N ALA A 321 8.28 -47.76 5.43
CA ALA A 321 9.57 -47.59 6.10
C ALA A 321 9.82 -46.08 6.34
N CYS A 322 9.89 -45.70 7.62
CA CYS A 322 10.31 -44.40 8.15
C CYS A 322 9.39 -43.17 7.92
N GLY A 323 8.82 -42.66 9.03
CA GLY A 323 8.65 -41.22 9.27
C GLY A 323 7.29 -40.55 9.00
N ALA A 324 6.32 -41.23 8.38
CA ALA A 324 5.00 -40.65 8.13
C ALA A 324 3.91 -41.46 8.84
N ALA A 325 3.36 -40.92 9.93
CA ALA A 325 2.13 -41.46 10.53
C ALA A 325 0.94 -41.07 9.64
N PRO A 326 0.20 -42.02 9.04
CA PRO A 326 -0.99 -41.73 8.27
C PRO A 326 -2.13 -41.33 9.20
N THR A 327 -2.56 -40.07 9.14
CA THR A 327 -3.89 -39.65 9.59
C THR A 327 -4.84 -39.88 8.42
N SER A 328 -5.87 -40.71 8.59
CA SER A 328 -6.67 -41.27 7.50
C SER A 328 -7.51 -40.23 6.73
N ALA A 329 -7.88 -40.56 5.49
CA ALA A 329 -8.70 -39.74 4.58
C ALA A 329 -10.19 -39.73 4.97
N PRO A 330 -10.97 -38.68 4.59
CA PRO A 330 -12.40 -38.59 4.92
C PRO A 330 -13.20 -39.72 4.28
N THR A 331 -13.97 -40.42 5.11
CA THR A 331 -14.91 -41.46 4.73
C THR A 331 -16.14 -40.82 4.10
N SER A 332 -16.52 -41.19 2.88
CA SER A 332 -17.81 -40.80 2.29
C SER A 332 -18.95 -41.41 3.12
N PRO A 333 -20.01 -40.66 3.46
CA PRO A 333 -21.19 -41.25 4.05
C PRO A 333 -21.81 -42.21 3.03
N ALA A 334 -21.99 -43.46 3.43
CA ALA A 334 -22.76 -44.44 2.68
C ALA A 334 -24.19 -43.91 2.51
N GLY A 335 -24.71 -43.99 1.29
CA GLY A 335 -26.10 -43.64 1.00
C GLY A 335 -27.04 -44.39 1.93
N ARG A 336 -27.89 -43.63 2.62
CA ARG A 336 -29.09 -44.19 3.26
C ARG A 336 -30.12 -44.41 2.16
N SER A 337 -30.39 -45.68 1.87
CA SER A 337 -31.64 -46.11 1.29
C SER A 337 -32.75 -45.96 2.34
N THR A 338 -33.66 -45.02 2.12
CA THR A 338 -35.10 -45.10 2.39
C THR A 338 -35.79 -44.06 1.54
#